data_AF-A0A318TLA4-F1
#
_entry.id   AF-A0A318TLA4-F1
#
_cell.length_a   1.000
_cell.length_b   1.000
_cell.length_c   1.000
_cell.angle_alpha   90.00
_cell.angle_beta   90.00
_cell.angle_gamma   90.00
#
_symmetry.space_group_name_H-M   'P 1'
#
loop_
_entity.id
_entity.type
_entity.pdbx_description
1 polymer ?
#
loop_
_entity_poly.entity_id
_entity_poly.type
_entity_poly.pdbx_seq_one_letter_code
_entity_poly.pdbx_strand_id
1 'polypeptide(L)'
;MTETAYIVFDGDNDMWAYGYIKGWKANKNIDFEYNDAHDLDNMTSRAQGEHYVKSKLRERMCQSKAVVVLVGQKTKNLYKYVRWELELALELGVPIIAANLNKKNGQDSDLCPAIIRDCAAVVHIPYKLDALKHAMSNFPAFYRQLSNDEKRAKYSYSYKMFD
;
A
#
# COMPACT_ATOMS: atom_id res chain seq x y z
N MET A 1 0.04 -20.57 -3.10
CA MET A 1 0.02 -19.66 -1.94
C MET A 1 -0.57 -18.36 -2.39
N THR A 2 -1.70 -17.97 -1.83
CA THR A 2 -2.33 -16.66 -2.05
C THR A 2 -1.30 -15.56 -1.75
N GLU A 3 -1.25 -14.51 -2.57
CA GLU A 3 -0.35 -13.38 -2.36
C GLU A 3 -1.08 -12.36 -1.46
N THR A 4 -0.78 -12.24 -0.17
CA THR A 4 -1.52 -11.28 0.69
C THR A 4 -0.95 -9.87 0.54
N ALA A 5 -1.82 -8.88 0.35
CA ALA A 5 -1.46 -7.46 0.28
C ALA A 5 -2.14 -6.68 1.41
N TYR A 6 -1.39 -5.83 2.10
CA TYR A 6 -1.95 -4.90 3.08
C TYR A 6 -2.31 -3.59 2.36
N ILE A 7 -3.56 -3.10 2.50
CA ILE A 7 -4.00 -1.89 1.79
C ILE A 7 -3.99 -0.69 2.73
N VAL A 8 -3.29 0.37 2.32
CA VAL A 8 -3.25 1.66 3.02
C VAL A 8 -3.96 2.70 2.16
N PHE A 9 -4.91 3.45 2.70
CA PHE A 9 -5.61 4.51 1.96
C PHE A 9 -6.27 5.52 2.89
N ASP A 10 -6.79 6.60 2.31
CA ASP A 10 -7.64 7.57 3.00
C ASP A 10 -9.06 7.02 3.17
N GLY A 11 -9.42 6.59 4.38
CA GLY A 11 -10.75 6.05 4.69
C GLY A 11 -11.90 7.03 4.44
N ASP A 12 -11.66 8.34 4.49
CA ASP A 12 -12.71 9.35 4.31
C ASP A 12 -12.93 9.69 2.83
N ASN A 13 -11.86 9.73 2.03
CA ASN A 13 -11.91 10.26 0.66
C ASN A 13 -11.72 9.18 -0.42
N ASP A 14 -11.03 8.07 -0.10
CA ASP A 14 -10.58 7.06 -1.08
C ASP A 14 -11.21 5.67 -0.86
N MET A 15 -12.21 5.55 0.04
CA MET A 15 -12.93 4.29 0.30
C MET A 15 -13.59 3.69 -0.96
N TRP A 16 -13.97 4.53 -1.93
CA TRP A 16 -14.46 4.06 -3.22
C TRP A 16 -13.42 3.21 -3.95
N ALA A 17 -12.14 3.57 -3.90
CA ALA A 17 -11.06 2.84 -4.55
C ALA A 17 -10.83 1.49 -3.86
N TYR A 18 -10.93 1.43 -2.54
CA TYR A 18 -10.93 0.13 -1.85
C TYR A 18 -12.14 -0.73 -2.26
N GLY A 19 -13.31 -0.12 -2.43
CA GLY A 19 -14.50 -0.79 -2.98
C GLY A 19 -14.27 -1.44 -4.34
N TYR A 20 -13.58 -0.77 -5.26
CA TYR A 20 -13.21 -1.35 -6.56
C TYR A 20 -12.25 -2.53 -6.44
N ILE A 21 -11.27 -2.45 -5.53
CA ILE A 21 -10.36 -3.58 -5.26
C ILE A 21 -11.14 -4.80 -4.78
N LYS A 22 -12.10 -4.63 -3.87
CA LYS A 22 -13.00 -5.71 -3.42
C LYS A 22 -13.81 -6.29 -4.58
N GLY A 23 -14.36 -5.44 -5.45
CA GLY A 23 -15.09 -5.87 -6.64
C GLY A 23 -14.22 -6.65 -7.63
N TRP A 24 -12.97 -6.23 -7.83
CA TRP A 24 -12.02 -6.96 -8.67
C TRP A 24 -11.69 -8.33 -8.09
N LYS A 25 -11.49 -8.43 -6.77
CA LYS A 25 -11.25 -9.71 -6.09
C LYS A 25 -12.40 -10.69 -6.33
N ALA A 26 -13.64 -10.23 -6.16
CA ALA A 26 -14.83 -11.06 -6.32
C ALA A 26 -15.07 -11.53 -7.77
N ASN A 27 -14.77 -10.67 -8.76
CA ASN A 27 -15.14 -10.93 -10.15
C ASN A 27 -14.04 -11.55 -11.03
N LYS A 28 -12.76 -11.46 -10.63
CA LYS A 28 -11.63 -11.77 -11.54
C LYS A 28 -10.61 -12.76 -11.00
N ASN A 29 -10.98 -13.60 -10.03
CA ASN A 29 -10.09 -14.60 -9.37
C ASN A 29 -8.70 -14.00 -9.12
N ILE A 30 -8.69 -12.89 -8.41
CA ILE A 30 -7.44 -12.24 -8.04
C ILE A 30 -7.01 -12.84 -6.71
N ASP A 31 -5.87 -13.52 -6.71
CA ASP A 31 -5.27 -14.16 -5.53
C ASP A 31 -4.61 -13.14 -4.58
N PHE A 32 -5.31 -12.05 -4.28
CA PHE A 32 -4.89 -11.08 -3.27
C PHE A 32 -5.89 -11.06 -2.12
N GLU A 33 -5.41 -11.45 -0.93
CA GLU A 33 -6.11 -11.15 0.31
C GLU A 33 -5.77 -9.72 0.73
N TYR A 34 -6.80 -8.96 1.10
CA TYR A 34 -6.66 -7.56 1.49
C TYR A 34 -7.10 -7.43 2.93
N ASN A 35 -6.21 -6.89 3.75
CA ASN A 35 -6.44 -6.56 5.14
C ASN A 35 -6.43 -5.04 5.26
N ASP A 36 -7.54 -4.47 5.71
CA ASP A 36 -7.73 -3.03 5.88
C ASP A 36 -7.79 -2.67 7.38
N ALA A 37 -7.22 -1.52 7.73
CA ALA A 37 -7.34 -0.92 9.05
C ALA A 37 -8.76 -0.48 9.39
N HIS A 38 -9.55 -0.05 8.41
CA HIS A 38 -10.90 0.44 8.62
C HIS A 38 -11.93 -0.68 8.88
N ASP A 39 -11.64 -1.93 8.49
CA ASP A 39 -12.43 -3.09 8.92
C ASP A 39 -12.30 -3.35 10.43
N LEU A 40 -11.18 -2.97 11.05
CA LEU A 40 -11.00 -3.03 12.51
C LEU A 40 -11.71 -1.88 13.21
N ASP A 41 -11.70 -0.66 12.66
CA ASP A 41 -12.40 0.50 13.23
C ASP A 41 -13.91 0.23 13.42
N ASN A 42 -14.56 -0.41 12.44
CA ASN A 42 -15.97 -0.80 12.53
C ASN A 42 -16.24 -1.85 13.63
N MET A 43 -15.27 -2.71 13.95
CA MET A 43 -15.35 -3.67 15.07
C MET A 43 -15.04 -3.02 16.44
N THR A 44 -14.34 -1.89 16.46
CA THR A 44 -13.92 -1.18 17.70
C THR A 44 -14.92 -0.16 18.24
N SER A 45 -16.14 -0.10 17.70
CA SER A 45 -17.26 0.65 18.30
C SER A 45 -17.53 0.24 19.77
N ARG A 46 -16.91 -0.84 20.27
CA ARG A 46 -16.77 -1.17 21.69
C ARG A 46 -15.29 -1.12 22.14
N ALA A 47 -14.87 0.03 22.66
CA ALA A 47 -13.84 0.17 23.70
C ALA A 47 -12.50 -0.57 23.51
N GLN A 48 -11.83 -0.42 22.37
CA GLN A 48 -10.42 -0.85 22.25
C GLN A 48 -9.52 0.34 21.95
N GLY A 49 -8.44 0.49 22.73
CA GLY A 49 -7.51 1.61 22.62
C GLY A 49 -6.66 1.54 21.34
N GLU A 50 -6.17 2.69 20.88
CA GLU A 50 -5.35 2.85 19.67
C GLU A 50 -4.17 1.85 19.60
N HIS A 51 -3.55 1.54 20.74
CA HIS A 51 -2.46 0.57 20.85
C HIS A 51 -2.87 -0.85 20.41
N TYR A 52 -4.07 -1.30 20.76
CA TYR A 52 -4.57 -2.61 20.34
C TYR A 52 -4.84 -2.65 18.84
N VAL A 53 -5.42 -1.58 18.28
CA VAL A 53 -5.65 -1.49 16.84
C VAL A 53 -4.31 -1.58 16.11
N LYS A 54 -3.34 -0.74 16.49
CA LYS A 54 -2.00 -0.75 15.89
C LYS A 54 -1.29 -2.09 16.01
N SER A 55 -1.48 -2.85 17.10
CA SER A 55 -0.89 -4.20 17.21
C SER A 55 -1.50 -5.19 16.22
N LYS A 56 -2.83 -5.14 16.00
CA LYS A 56 -3.50 -5.97 14.99
C LYS A 56 -3.15 -5.62 13.56
N LEU A 57 -3.01 -4.32 13.26
CA LEU A 57 -2.52 -3.87 11.97
C LEU A 57 -1.09 -4.36 11.72
N ARG A 58 -0.22 -4.31 12.73
CA ARG A 58 1.13 -4.85 12.65
C ARG A 58 1.17 -6.34 12.37
N GLU A 59 0.38 -7.15 13.07
CA GLU A 59 0.27 -8.59 12.82
C GLU A 59 -0.09 -8.88 11.35
N ARG A 60 -1.07 -8.16 10.81
CA ARG A 60 -1.52 -8.30 9.40
C ARG A 60 -0.45 -7.88 8.40
N MET A 61 0.23 -6.77 8.66
CA MET A 61 1.29 -6.27 7.78
C MET A 61 2.48 -7.23 7.73
N CYS A 62 2.89 -7.81 8.87
CA CYS A 62 3.95 -8.83 8.93
C CYS A 62 3.65 -10.06 8.09
N GLN A 63 2.38 -10.42 7.92
CA GLN A 63 1.94 -11.57 7.11
C GLN A 63 1.79 -11.24 5.62
N SER A 64 1.87 -9.97 5.26
CA SER A 64 1.63 -9.51 3.89
C SER A 64 2.92 -9.55 3.06
N LYS A 65 2.79 -9.92 1.78
CA LYS A 65 3.93 -9.94 0.85
C LYS A 65 4.33 -8.55 0.37
N ALA A 66 3.37 -7.62 0.39
CA ALA A 66 3.56 -6.21 0.06
C ALA A 66 2.51 -5.34 0.76
N VAL A 67 2.82 -4.06 0.87
CA VAL A 67 1.86 -3.00 1.15
C VAL A 67 1.49 -2.33 -0.17
N VAL A 68 0.19 -2.15 -0.42
CA VAL A 68 -0.32 -1.34 -1.52
C VAL A 68 -0.92 -0.08 -0.92
N VAL A 69 -0.33 1.08 -1.20
CA VAL A 69 -0.86 2.38 -0.78
C VAL A 69 -1.62 3.02 -1.94
N LEU A 70 -2.88 3.39 -1.69
CA LEU A 70 -3.69 4.15 -2.63
C LEU A 70 -3.40 5.64 -2.45
N VAL A 71 -2.76 6.23 -3.45
CA VAL A 71 -2.32 7.64 -3.41
C VAL A 71 -3.38 8.50 -4.08
N GLY A 72 -4.25 9.06 -3.25
CA GLY A 72 -5.26 10.06 -3.59
C GLY A 72 -4.84 11.49 -3.27
N GLN A 73 -5.80 12.41 -3.34
CA GLN A 73 -5.54 13.87 -3.25
C GLN A 73 -5.00 14.31 -1.87
N LYS A 74 -5.44 13.64 -0.81
CA LYS A 74 -5.11 14.00 0.57
C LYS A 74 -4.11 13.07 1.24
N THR A 75 -3.75 11.95 0.62
CA THR A 75 -2.94 10.89 1.24
C THR A 75 -1.63 11.38 1.83
N LYS A 76 -0.92 12.30 1.15
CA LYS A 76 0.32 12.92 1.69
C LYS A 76 0.15 13.65 3.03
N ASN A 77 -1.06 14.06 3.36
CA ASN A 77 -1.38 14.88 4.55
C ASN A 77 -1.91 14.03 5.72
N LEU A 78 -1.97 12.70 5.59
CA LEU A 78 -2.56 11.81 6.59
C LEU A 78 -1.49 11.21 7.51
N TYR A 79 -1.23 11.89 8.64
CA TYR A 79 -0.13 11.54 9.55
C TYR A 79 -0.50 10.52 10.65
N LYS A 80 -1.79 10.34 10.97
CA LYS A 80 -2.20 9.53 12.12
C LYS A 80 -2.12 8.02 11.87
N TYR A 81 -2.79 7.54 10.82
CA TYR A 81 -2.86 6.12 10.47
C TYR A 81 -2.02 5.82 9.23
N VAL A 82 -2.34 6.43 8.10
CA VAL A 82 -1.62 6.21 6.82
C VAL A 82 -0.11 6.36 6.97
N ARG A 83 0.38 7.47 7.52
CA ARG A 83 1.82 7.64 7.74
C ARG A 83 2.40 6.59 8.69
N TRP A 84 1.71 6.30 9.79
CA TRP A 84 2.15 5.28 10.74
C TRP A 84 2.24 3.89 10.08
N GLU A 85 1.30 3.53 9.21
CA GLU A 85 1.34 2.27 8.45
C GLU A 85 2.51 2.24 7.46
N LEU A 86 2.81 3.35 6.79
CA LEU A 86 3.97 3.44 5.90
C LEU A 86 5.28 3.38 6.68
N GLU A 87 5.38 4.04 7.83
CA GLU A 87 6.53 3.94 8.75
C GLU A 87 6.75 2.49 9.19
N LEU A 88 5.67 1.81 9.57
CA LEU A 88 5.71 0.41 9.96
C LEU A 88 6.14 -0.51 8.82
N ALA A 89 5.64 -0.27 7.59
CA ALA A 89 6.02 -1.06 6.42
C ALA A 89 7.53 -0.96 6.15
N LEU A 90 8.09 0.24 6.29
CA LEU A 90 9.53 0.48 6.16
C LEU A 90 10.33 -0.17 7.29
N GLU A 91 9.87 -0.10 8.55
CA GLU A 91 10.48 -0.77 9.71
C GLU A 91 10.54 -2.30 9.50
N LEU A 92 9.44 -2.88 9.02
CA LEU A 92 9.33 -4.32 8.77
C LEU A 92 10.01 -4.77 7.47
N GLY A 93 10.49 -3.83 6.64
CA GLY A 93 11.10 -4.14 5.35
C GLY A 93 10.11 -4.75 4.35
N VAL A 94 8.82 -4.43 4.47
CA VAL A 94 7.77 -4.91 3.55
C VAL A 94 7.79 -4.05 2.28
N PRO A 95 7.80 -4.63 1.07
CA PRO A 95 7.78 -3.88 -0.18
C PRO A 95 6.54 -2.97 -0.28
N ILE A 96 6.72 -1.73 -0.74
CA ILE A 96 5.62 -0.76 -0.92
C ILE A 96 5.34 -0.55 -2.40
N ILE A 97 4.07 -0.72 -2.78
CA ILE A 97 3.52 -0.45 -4.11
C ILE A 97 2.58 0.76 -3.99
N ALA A 98 2.94 1.88 -4.60
CA ALA A 98 2.13 3.08 -4.63
C ALA A 98 1.23 3.09 -5.87
N ALA A 99 -0.08 2.89 -5.67
CA ALA A 99 -1.08 2.95 -6.72
C ALA A 99 -1.72 4.35 -6.78
N ASN A 100 -1.36 5.12 -7.80
CA ASN A 100 -1.80 6.51 -7.93
C ASN A 100 -3.24 6.57 -8.46
N LEU A 101 -4.18 7.12 -7.67
CA LEU A 101 -5.60 7.20 -8.03
C LEU A 101 -5.85 8.15 -9.21
N ASN A 102 -4.96 9.11 -9.44
CA ASN A 102 -4.97 9.96 -10.65
C ASN A 102 -4.49 9.21 -11.92
N LYS A 103 -4.20 7.90 -11.82
CA LYS A 103 -3.73 7.02 -12.90
C LYS A 103 -2.37 7.43 -13.50
N LYS A 104 -1.55 8.20 -12.77
CA LYS A 104 -0.17 8.48 -13.16
C LYS A 104 0.67 7.20 -13.04
N ASN A 105 1.46 6.89 -14.07
CA ASN A 105 2.53 5.91 -13.98
C ASN A 105 3.82 6.59 -13.51
N GLY A 106 4.47 6.05 -12.48
CA GLY A 106 5.61 6.70 -11.84
C GLY A 106 5.25 7.62 -10.68
N GLN A 107 6.28 8.13 -10.00
CA GLN A 107 6.12 8.87 -8.74
C GLN A 107 5.38 10.18 -8.93
N ASP A 108 4.41 10.43 -8.06
CA ASP A 108 3.70 11.70 -7.96
C ASP A 108 4.37 12.58 -6.89
N SER A 109 5.05 13.65 -7.32
CA SER A 109 5.76 14.56 -6.40
C SER A 109 4.81 15.28 -5.44
N ASP A 110 3.57 15.50 -5.87
CA ASP A 110 2.61 16.38 -5.22
C ASP A 110 1.65 15.61 -4.32
N LEU A 111 1.37 14.34 -4.62
CA LEU A 111 0.40 13.53 -3.88
C LEU A 111 1.04 12.41 -3.05
N CYS A 112 2.24 11.96 -3.41
CA CYS A 112 2.89 10.87 -2.69
C CYS A 112 3.39 11.32 -1.30
N PRO A 113 3.09 10.57 -0.22
CA PRO A 113 3.64 10.86 1.10
C PRO A 113 5.18 10.92 1.11
N ALA A 114 5.73 11.98 1.69
CA ALA A 114 7.17 12.28 1.65
C ALA A 114 8.06 11.12 2.14
N ILE A 115 7.59 10.36 3.14
CA ILE A 115 8.36 9.26 3.72
C ILE A 115 8.65 8.12 2.73
N ILE A 116 7.74 7.85 1.81
CA ILE A 116 7.94 6.85 0.75
C ILE A 116 8.42 7.48 -0.56
N ARG A 117 8.19 8.78 -0.74
CA ARG A 117 8.67 9.54 -1.91
C ARG A 117 10.19 9.72 -1.90
N ASP A 118 10.73 10.07 -0.73
CA ASP A 118 12.11 10.58 -0.61
C ASP A 118 13.07 9.62 0.08
N CYS A 119 12.58 8.59 0.77
CA CYS A 119 13.39 7.79 1.69
C CYS A 119 13.24 6.27 1.50
N ALA A 120 12.67 5.82 0.36
CA ALA A 120 12.40 4.40 0.16
C ALA A 120 12.43 3.97 -1.31
N ALA A 121 12.76 2.69 -1.52
CA ALA A 121 12.57 2.00 -2.78
C ALA A 121 11.08 1.63 -2.97
N VAL A 122 10.41 2.28 -3.92
CA VAL A 122 8.96 2.13 -4.13
C VAL A 122 8.65 2.01 -5.61
N VAL A 123 7.73 1.11 -5.96
CA VAL A 123 7.16 1.09 -7.30
C VAL A 123 5.89 1.92 -7.33
N HIS A 124 5.80 2.82 -8.30
CA HIS A 124 4.66 3.69 -8.53
C HIS A 124 3.94 3.27 -9.81
N ILE A 125 2.66 2.95 -9.67
CA ILE A 125 1.81 2.42 -10.75
C ILE A 125 0.54 3.25 -10.89
N PRO A 126 -0.07 3.30 -12.08
CA PRO A 126 -1.41 3.84 -12.20
C PRO A 126 -2.41 2.91 -11.50
N TYR A 127 -3.45 3.47 -10.89
CA TYR A 127 -4.54 2.69 -10.31
C TYR A 127 -5.37 2.00 -11.41
N LYS A 128 -4.88 0.83 -11.83
CA LYS A 128 -5.49 -0.08 -12.81
C LYS A 128 -5.28 -1.52 -12.33
N LEU A 129 -6.20 -2.40 -12.68
CA LEU A 129 -6.16 -3.79 -12.24
C LEU A 129 -4.93 -4.55 -12.76
N ASP A 130 -4.65 -4.44 -14.05
CA ASP A 130 -3.50 -5.04 -14.71
C ASP A 130 -2.18 -4.57 -14.08
N ALA A 131 -2.08 -3.29 -13.76
CA ALA A 131 -0.94 -2.71 -13.06
C ALA A 131 -0.75 -3.26 -11.66
N LEU A 132 -1.82 -3.36 -10.87
CA LEU A 132 -1.78 -3.97 -9.55
C LEU A 132 -1.37 -5.44 -9.60
N LYS A 133 -1.95 -6.24 -10.53
CA LYS A 133 -1.59 -7.65 -10.70
C LYS A 133 -0.11 -7.79 -11.07
N HIS A 134 0.36 -7.00 -12.02
CA HIS A 134 1.76 -7.04 -12.45
C HIS A 134 2.71 -6.64 -11.32
N ALA A 135 2.43 -5.55 -10.61
CA ALA A 135 3.27 -5.07 -9.51
C ALA A 135 3.36 -6.12 -8.39
N MET A 136 2.23 -6.67 -7.97
CA MET A 136 2.19 -7.69 -6.92
C MET A 136 2.94 -8.97 -7.30
N SER A 137 2.90 -9.39 -8.56
CA SER A 137 3.62 -10.60 -9.00
C SER A 137 5.14 -10.40 -9.13
N ASN A 138 5.62 -9.17 -9.31
CA ASN A 138 7.02 -8.92 -9.67
C ASN A 138 7.80 -8.11 -8.63
N PHE A 139 7.20 -7.04 -8.10
CA PHE A 139 7.91 -6.11 -7.23
C PHE A 139 8.36 -6.72 -5.90
N PRO A 140 7.58 -7.57 -5.20
CA PRO A 140 8.02 -8.13 -3.93
C PRO A 140 9.29 -8.99 -4.05
N ALA A 141 9.39 -9.78 -5.12
CA ALA A 141 10.57 -10.60 -5.38
C ALA A 141 11.79 -9.73 -5.71
N PHE A 142 11.61 -8.73 -6.57
CA PHE A 142 12.65 -7.73 -6.89
C PHE A 142 13.12 -6.97 -5.64
N TYR A 143 12.20 -6.44 -4.85
CA TYR A 143 12.51 -5.67 -3.63
C TYR A 143 13.33 -6.48 -2.63
N ARG A 144 13.09 -7.79 -2.49
CA ARG A 144 13.88 -8.66 -1.61
C ARG A 144 15.34 -8.79 -2.03
N GLN A 145 15.64 -8.63 -3.31
CA GLN A 145 17.01 -8.69 -3.84
C GLN A 145 17.80 -7.41 -3.58
N LEU A 146 17.13 -6.29 -3.27
CA LEU A 146 17.79 -5.04 -2.93
C LEU A 146 18.54 -5.14 -1.59
N SER A 147 19.72 -4.54 -1.55
CA SER A 147 20.46 -4.28 -0.32
C SER A 147 19.69 -3.34 0.62
N ASN A 148 20.09 -3.31 1.89
CA ASN A 148 19.47 -2.42 2.86
C ASN A 148 19.67 -0.93 2.53
N ASP A 149 20.78 -0.58 1.88
CA ASP A 149 21.02 0.79 1.44
C ASP A 149 20.13 1.18 0.26
N GLU A 150 19.96 0.27 -0.71
CA GLU A 150 19.05 0.49 -1.84
C GLU A 150 17.59 0.62 -1.39
N LYS A 151 17.17 -0.16 -0.38
CA LYS A 151 15.81 -0.08 0.18
C LYS A 151 15.53 1.28 0.84
N ARG A 152 16.55 1.91 1.43
CA ARG A 152 16.47 3.23 2.09
C ARG A 152 16.80 4.40 1.16
N ALA A 153 17.34 4.12 -0.02
CA ALA A 153 17.64 5.13 -1.01
C ALA A 153 16.36 5.64 -1.68
N LYS A 154 16.41 6.86 -2.20
CA LYS A 154 15.33 7.46 -2.98
C LYS A 154 15.23 6.83 -4.38
N TYR A 155 14.72 5.60 -4.46
CA TYR A 155 14.51 4.91 -5.73
C TYR A 155 13.03 4.73 -6.05
N SER A 156 12.60 5.41 -7.11
CA SER A 156 11.27 5.26 -7.69
C SER A 156 11.33 4.34 -8.91
N TYR A 157 10.52 3.29 -8.89
CA TYR A 157 10.34 2.38 -10.02
C TYR A 157 8.97 2.60 -10.69
N SER A 158 8.88 2.33 -11.99
CA SER A 158 7.62 2.26 -12.73
C SER A 158 7.74 1.23 -13.86
N TYR A 159 6.60 0.82 -14.43
CA TYR A 159 6.58 -0.14 -15.54
C TYR A 159 6.20 0.57 -16.82
N LYS A 160 7.10 0.62 -17.81
CA LYS A 160 6.89 1.32 -19.09
C LYS A 160 5.64 0.88 -19.85
N MET A 161 5.18 -0.36 -19.65
CA MET A 161 3.98 -0.87 -20.30
C MET A 161 2.67 -0.20 -19.85
N PHE A 162 2.72 0.67 -18.83
CA PHE A 162 1.57 1.44 -18.34
C PHE A 162 1.70 2.95 -18.55
N ASP A 163 2.70 3.39 -19.31
CA ASP A 163 2.85 4.79 -19.75
C ASP A 163 1.69 5.22 -20.67
#